data_AF-A0A970KI82-F1
#
_entry.id   AF-A0A970KI82-F1
#
_cell.length_a   1.000
_cell.length_b   1.000
_cell.length_c   1.000
_cell.angle_alpha   90.00
_cell.angle_beta   90.00
_cell.angle_gamma   90.00
#
_symmetry.space_group_name_H-M   'P 1'
#
loop_
_entity.id
_entity.type
_entity.pdbx_description
1 polymer ?
#
loop_
_entity_poly.entity_id
_entity_poly.type
_entity_poly.pdbx_seq_one_letter_code
_entity_poly.pdbx_strand_id
1 'polypeptide(L)'
;MAALLVAAGAALAAPAFRGAQNLPGLGLRLRPLAGGTAEPLPQPKAYTYTFRRNGHEEQRVLHDPHELWYATQHGAQWRDAHGNMLVIGHVKRRLPRIESELPHIPHEAFEAAMETGEARLDPDNNEHLACWVAAFGGFPPSPPENLRTGNNLAQARYYPTGRRDTLAYLFRVRPRSLAAQAASVPWFCAIVRIGDNTPPAKVRQAFETQFLPTVAALPSASQSGERELRSRTLPTRGAGAPRSSPAREAARKSIANLKDWWVAETPEYVILSDIRSSTGRALIRELQETLPVLRAAYAQLVPPDRDAEEFGVVRIFEDPEAYRSYVGPAHAWSSGIWDPQRRELVIQAQERARDVTMEIIRHEGFHQYLHQAMPGVEHAVWFNEGHACFVESARIGGGRRVTFPENQRVDELLKHLPEVAARIPVILRADIAAFYAGDDRVRSLNYTTAWGLVYFLRKGAPSRRMRDYEQIPDAYLKHLADGKDAAAATAAAFAGIDMERFQQDFAEFWRRHRGAARQYDPLRGR
;
A
#
# COMPACT_ATOMS: atom_id res chain seq x y z
N MET A 1 20.72 48.27 23.55
CA MET A 1 19.71 48.32 22.47
C MET A 1 19.39 46.90 22.06
N ALA A 2 18.21 46.39 22.47
CA ALA A 2 17.70 45.10 22.04
C ALA A 2 17.02 45.27 20.68
N ALA A 3 17.56 44.64 19.64
CA ALA A 3 16.92 44.57 18.34
C ALA A 3 15.79 43.53 18.39
N LEU A 4 14.54 44.00 18.45
CA LEU A 4 13.38 43.19 18.11
C LEU A 4 13.43 42.87 16.61
N LEU A 5 13.76 41.62 16.29
CA LEU A 5 13.46 41.03 14.98
C LEU A 5 11.94 40.78 14.92
N VAL A 6 11.22 41.72 14.31
CA VAL A 6 9.84 41.51 13.88
C VAL A 6 9.89 40.56 12.68
N ALA A 7 9.60 39.28 12.91
CA ALA A 7 9.29 38.36 11.83
C ALA A 7 7.99 38.84 11.16
N ALA A 8 8.11 39.46 9.99
CA ALA A 8 6.97 39.74 9.14
C ALA A 8 6.38 38.40 8.68
N GLY A 9 5.32 37.94 9.35
CA GLY A 9 4.56 36.77 8.91
C GLY A 9 4.02 37.04 7.52
N ALA A 10 4.54 36.31 6.51
CA ALA A 10 3.91 36.29 5.20
C ALA A 10 2.46 35.86 5.39
N ALA A 11 1.51 36.73 5.05
CA ALA A 11 0.10 36.37 5.09
C ALA A 11 -0.11 35.20 4.13
N LEU A 12 -0.33 34.00 4.68
CA LEU A 12 -0.58 32.81 3.88
C LEU A 12 -1.79 33.08 2.98
N ALA A 13 -1.56 32.97 1.67
CA ALA A 13 -2.60 33.12 0.67
C ALA A 13 -3.50 31.88 0.73
N ALA A 14 -4.82 32.07 0.66
CA ALA A 14 -5.73 30.94 0.69
C ALA A 14 -5.47 29.98 -0.49
N PRO A 15 -5.70 28.67 -0.31
CA PRO A 15 -5.57 27.69 -1.38
C PRO A 15 -6.44 28.11 -2.57
N ALA A 16 -5.85 28.05 -3.76
CA ALA A 16 -6.51 28.41 -5.00
C ALA A 16 -7.03 27.17 -5.73
N PHE A 17 -8.07 27.33 -6.55
CA PHE A 17 -8.67 26.23 -7.34
C PHE A 17 -8.54 26.53 -8.84
N ARG A 18 -7.62 25.83 -9.52
CA ARG A 18 -7.19 26.13 -10.90
C ARG A 18 -7.02 24.87 -11.74
N GLY A 19 -6.95 25.05 -13.07
CA GLY A 19 -6.69 23.98 -14.03
C GLY A 19 -7.82 22.96 -14.11
N ALA A 20 -8.82 23.21 -14.96
CA ALA A 20 -9.98 22.33 -15.07
C ALA A 20 -9.57 20.89 -15.45
N GLN A 21 -10.11 19.91 -14.72
CA GLN A 21 -9.92 18.48 -14.93
C GLN A 21 -11.28 17.80 -15.13
N ASN A 22 -11.28 16.79 -15.98
CA ASN A 22 -12.42 15.90 -16.17
C ASN A 22 -12.23 14.68 -15.26
N LEU A 23 -13.31 14.27 -14.61
CA LEU A 23 -13.43 13.07 -13.78
C LEU A 23 -14.51 12.19 -14.41
N PRO A 24 -14.19 11.45 -15.49
CA PRO A 24 -15.19 10.71 -16.25
C PRO A 24 -15.95 9.68 -15.41
N GLY A 25 -15.27 9.01 -14.48
CA GLY A 25 -15.89 8.06 -13.55
C GLY A 25 -16.92 8.68 -12.60
N LEU A 26 -16.90 10.01 -12.45
CA LEU A 26 -17.91 10.77 -11.71
C LEU A 26 -18.85 11.56 -12.62
N GLY A 27 -18.58 11.64 -13.93
CA GLY A 27 -19.29 12.53 -14.84
C GLY A 27 -19.11 14.02 -14.52
N LEU A 28 -18.02 14.39 -13.85
CA LEU A 28 -17.76 15.75 -13.39
C LEU A 28 -16.59 16.42 -14.11
N ARG A 29 -16.70 17.72 -14.34
CA ARG A 29 -15.57 18.62 -14.60
C ARG A 29 -15.44 19.59 -13.44
N LEU A 30 -14.24 19.75 -12.89
CA LEU A 30 -13.97 20.66 -11.78
C LEU A 30 -12.54 21.22 -11.83
N ARG A 31 -12.20 22.16 -10.93
CA ARG A 31 -10.82 22.64 -10.74
C ARG A 31 -10.29 22.13 -9.39
N PRO A 32 -9.24 21.29 -9.34
CA PRO A 32 -8.67 20.87 -8.06
C PRO A 32 -7.83 21.98 -7.43
N LEU A 33 -7.18 21.67 -6.31
CA LEU A 33 -6.19 22.55 -5.68
C LEU A 33 -5.08 22.92 -6.68
N ALA A 34 -4.78 24.21 -6.77
CA ALA A 34 -3.73 24.72 -7.64
C ALA A 34 -2.37 24.22 -7.17
N GLY A 35 -1.61 23.59 -8.06
CA GLY A 35 -0.35 22.93 -7.69
C GLY A 35 -0.53 21.67 -6.85
N GLY A 36 -1.77 21.21 -6.63
CA GLY A 36 -2.06 20.00 -5.89
C GLY A 36 -1.73 18.74 -6.69
N THR A 37 -1.06 17.79 -6.04
CA THR A 37 -0.81 16.44 -6.57
C THR A 37 -1.99 15.55 -6.25
N ALA A 38 -2.40 14.74 -7.23
CA ALA A 38 -3.46 13.75 -7.05
C ALA A 38 -2.98 12.63 -6.12
N GLU A 39 -3.72 12.37 -5.05
CA GLU A 39 -3.35 11.41 -4.00
C GLU A 39 -4.33 10.23 -4.05
N PRO A 40 -3.87 9.00 -4.35
CA PRO A 40 -4.72 7.81 -4.30
C PRO A 40 -5.23 7.53 -2.90
N LEU A 41 -6.43 6.95 -2.83
CA LEU A 41 -6.92 6.39 -1.58
C LEU A 41 -6.11 5.11 -1.25
N PRO A 42 -5.57 4.98 -0.02
CA PRO A 42 -4.97 3.73 0.42
C PRO A 42 -5.94 2.55 0.42
N GLN A 43 -5.42 1.32 0.32
CA GLN A 43 -6.25 0.15 0.54
C GLN A 43 -6.85 0.18 1.96
N PRO A 44 -8.12 -0.25 2.15
CA PRO A 44 -8.68 -0.43 3.47
C PRO A 44 -7.81 -1.37 4.30
N LYS A 45 -7.62 -1.05 5.57
CA LYS A 45 -6.82 -1.88 6.47
C LYS A 45 -7.48 -3.24 6.68
N ALA A 46 -6.65 -4.26 6.73
CA ALA A 46 -6.97 -5.64 7.05
C ALA A 46 -6.35 -5.99 8.40
N TYR A 47 -7.17 -6.57 9.28
CA TYR A 47 -6.79 -6.97 10.61
C TYR A 47 -7.01 -8.48 10.76
N THR A 48 -5.95 -9.22 11.07
CA THR A 48 -6.07 -10.66 11.34
C THR A 48 -6.44 -10.88 12.79
N TYR A 49 -7.57 -11.55 13.01
CA TYR A 49 -8.07 -11.94 14.33
C TYR A 49 -7.97 -13.45 14.48
N THR A 50 -7.55 -13.90 15.66
CA THR A 50 -7.52 -15.31 16.02
C THR A 50 -8.61 -15.60 17.04
N PHE A 51 -9.61 -16.38 16.64
CA PHE A 51 -10.70 -16.82 17.49
C PHE A 51 -10.39 -18.19 18.07
N ARG A 52 -10.56 -18.35 19.39
CA ARG A 52 -10.33 -19.63 20.09
C ARG A 52 -11.60 -20.07 20.81
N ARG A 53 -12.10 -21.26 20.48
CA ARG A 53 -13.27 -21.85 21.14
C ARG A 53 -13.14 -23.37 21.23
N ASN A 54 -13.32 -23.93 22.42
CA ASN A 54 -13.31 -25.38 22.66
C ASN A 54 -12.08 -26.10 22.07
N GLY A 55 -10.90 -25.48 22.13
CA GLY A 55 -9.66 -26.03 21.57
C GLY A 55 -9.51 -25.89 20.05
N HIS A 56 -10.49 -25.30 19.35
CA HIS A 56 -10.36 -24.92 17.95
C HIS A 56 -9.89 -23.47 17.83
N GLU A 57 -8.95 -23.24 16.91
CA GLU A 57 -8.45 -21.93 16.54
C GLU A 57 -8.85 -21.65 15.09
N GLU A 58 -9.43 -20.47 14.85
CA GLU A 58 -9.80 -20.00 13.52
C GLU A 58 -9.29 -18.58 13.35
N GLN A 59 -8.56 -18.31 12.26
CA GLN A 59 -8.15 -16.97 11.92
C GLN A 59 -9.10 -16.35 10.90
N ARG A 60 -9.44 -15.07 11.08
CA ARG A 60 -10.27 -14.31 10.15
C ARG A 60 -9.66 -12.94 9.87
N VAL A 61 -9.86 -12.47 8.65
CA VAL A 61 -9.48 -11.12 8.24
C VAL A 61 -10.70 -10.22 8.38
N LEU A 62 -10.57 -9.17 9.19
CA LEU A 62 -11.61 -8.20 9.47
C LEU A 62 -11.15 -6.80 9.03
N HIS A 63 -12.12 -5.92 8.80
CA HIS A 63 -11.92 -4.56 8.28
C HIS A 63 -12.71 -3.54 9.08
N ASP A 64 -12.26 -2.29 9.05
CA ASP A 64 -13.05 -1.17 9.55
C ASP A 64 -14.22 -0.90 8.59
N PRO A 65 -15.49 -0.97 9.05
CA PRO A 65 -16.66 -0.74 8.20
C PRO A 65 -16.71 0.67 7.62
N HIS A 66 -16.18 1.67 8.33
CA HIS A 66 -16.08 3.04 7.84
C HIS A 66 -15.05 3.15 6.72
N GLU A 67 -13.88 2.53 6.82
CA GLU A 67 -12.89 2.55 5.74
C GLU A 67 -13.44 1.86 4.47
N LEU A 68 -14.12 0.71 4.63
CA LEU A 68 -14.78 0.03 3.51
C LEU A 68 -15.85 0.92 2.87
N TRP A 69 -16.74 1.50 3.68
CA TRP A 69 -17.77 2.42 3.19
C TRP A 69 -17.16 3.65 2.51
N TYR A 70 -16.18 4.29 3.14
CA TYR A 70 -15.51 5.47 2.60
C TYR A 70 -14.89 5.18 1.24
N ALA A 71 -14.26 4.01 1.06
CA ALA A 71 -13.71 3.60 -0.24
C ALA A 71 -14.79 3.47 -1.35
N THR A 72 -16.02 3.06 -1.02
CA THR A 72 -17.12 3.00 -1.99
C THR A 72 -17.69 4.39 -2.36
N GLN A 73 -17.56 5.35 -1.44
CA GLN A 73 -18.06 6.72 -1.58
C GLN A 73 -17.00 7.68 -2.16
N HIS A 74 -15.72 7.40 -1.96
CA HIS A 74 -14.60 8.25 -2.39
C HIS A 74 -14.55 8.38 -3.92
N GLY A 75 -14.37 9.61 -4.40
CA GLY A 75 -14.25 9.93 -5.82
C GLY A 75 -12.81 10.23 -6.23
N ALA A 76 -12.20 11.25 -5.62
CA ALA A 76 -10.82 11.69 -5.89
C ALA A 76 -10.33 12.63 -4.78
N GLN A 77 -9.01 12.76 -4.61
CA GLN A 77 -8.42 13.76 -3.72
C GLN A 77 -7.10 14.33 -4.25
N TRP A 78 -6.78 15.55 -3.80
CA TRP A 78 -5.56 16.27 -4.12
C TRP A 78 -4.99 16.91 -2.87
N ARG A 79 -3.65 16.99 -2.81
CA ARG A 79 -2.91 17.68 -1.75
C ARG A 79 -1.91 18.66 -2.34
N ASP A 80 -1.86 19.88 -1.83
CA ASP A 80 -0.83 20.86 -2.19
C ASP A 80 0.40 20.77 -1.26
N ALA A 81 1.49 21.44 -1.64
CA ALA A 81 2.74 21.47 -0.87
C ALA A 81 2.60 22.13 0.52
N HIS A 82 1.47 22.80 0.79
CA HIS A 82 1.17 23.40 2.09
C HIS A 82 0.30 22.47 2.96
N GLY A 83 0.04 21.24 2.50
CA GLY A 83 -0.73 20.22 3.20
C GLY A 83 -2.25 20.42 3.11
N ASN A 84 -2.74 21.41 2.37
CA ASN A 84 -4.17 21.56 2.12
C ASN A 84 -4.65 20.40 1.25
N MET A 85 -5.85 19.90 1.53
CA MET A 85 -6.42 18.75 0.83
C MET A 85 -7.84 19.04 0.35
N LEU A 86 -8.13 18.68 -0.90
CA LEU A 86 -9.49 18.65 -1.44
C LEU A 86 -9.87 17.19 -1.68
N VAL A 87 -10.95 16.74 -1.06
CA VAL A 87 -11.53 15.41 -1.26
C VAL A 87 -12.91 15.54 -1.90
N ILE A 88 -13.16 14.76 -2.94
CA ILE A 88 -14.44 14.66 -3.61
C ILE A 88 -15.06 13.30 -3.32
N GLY A 89 -16.28 13.31 -2.79
CA GLY A 89 -17.10 12.12 -2.57
C GLY A 89 -18.31 12.06 -3.52
N HIS A 90 -18.71 10.85 -3.89
CA HIS A 90 -19.94 10.55 -4.62
C HIS A 90 -20.94 9.94 -3.65
N VAL A 91 -22.03 10.66 -3.37
CA VAL A 91 -23.04 10.24 -2.39
C VAL A 91 -23.91 9.15 -2.99
N LYS A 92 -23.66 7.89 -2.59
CA LYS A 92 -24.36 6.71 -3.11
C LYS A 92 -25.18 5.98 -2.06
N ARG A 93 -24.60 5.78 -0.88
CA ARG A 93 -25.13 4.93 0.20
C ARG A 93 -24.82 5.54 1.56
N ARG A 94 -25.73 5.36 2.51
CA ARG A 94 -25.48 5.67 3.93
C ARG A 94 -24.46 4.67 4.48
N LEU A 95 -23.71 5.09 5.51
CA LEU A 95 -22.88 4.16 6.29
C LEU A 95 -23.83 3.15 6.96
N PRO A 96 -23.73 1.84 6.65
CA PRO A 96 -24.60 0.84 7.26
C PRO A 96 -24.34 0.72 8.76
N ARG A 97 -25.39 0.48 9.54
CA ARG A 97 -25.25 0.05 10.93
C ARG A 97 -25.02 -1.46 10.93
N ILE A 98 -23.91 -1.88 11.53
CA ILE A 98 -23.52 -3.29 11.60
C ILE A 98 -23.31 -3.60 13.07
N GLU A 99 -24.16 -4.46 13.63
CA GLU A 99 -24.05 -4.89 15.02
C GLU A 99 -22.91 -5.91 15.13
N SER A 100 -21.88 -5.57 15.89
CA SER A 100 -20.71 -6.40 16.11
C SER A 100 -20.14 -6.09 17.49
N GLU A 101 -19.73 -7.13 18.21
CA GLU A 101 -18.98 -6.99 19.47
C GLU A 101 -17.54 -6.51 19.24
N LEU A 102 -17.05 -6.65 18.00
CA LEU A 102 -15.73 -6.19 17.56
C LEU A 102 -15.84 -4.90 16.75
N PRO A 103 -14.83 -4.02 16.81
CA PRO A 103 -14.78 -2.81 15.99
C PRO A 103 -14.56 -3.08 14.50
N HIS A 104 -14.14 -4.29 14.12
CA HIS A 104 -13.90 -4.71 12.75
C HIS A 104 -14.82 -5.87 12.35
N ILE A 105 -15.12 -5.97 11.06
CA ILE A 105 -16.06 -6.95 10.51
C ILE A 105 -15.50 -7.66 9.27
N PRO A 106 -16.00 -8.86 8.92
CA PRO A 106 -15.66 -9.49 7.65
C PRO A 106 -16.16 -8.66 6.46
N HIS A 107 -15.46 -8.74 5.34
CA HIS A 107 -15.82 -7.98 4.14
C HIS A 107 -17.20 -8.40 3.60
N GLU A 108 -17.52 -9.69 3.62
CA GLU A 108 -18.82 -10.23 3.21
C GLU A 108 -19.98 -9.72 4.07
N ALA A 109 -19.74 -9.48 5.37
CA ALA A 109 -20.75 -8.90 6.26
C ALA A 109 -21.00 -7.43 5.93
N PHE A 110 -19.95 -6.68 5.56
CA PHE A 110 -20.08 -5.31 5.06
C PHE A 110 -20.90 -5.27 3.75
N GLU A 111 -20.57 -6.11 2.77
CA GLU A 111 -21.27 -6.17 1.49
C GLU A 111 -22.76 -6.52 1.69
N ALA A 112 -23.07 -7.50 2.54
CA ALA A 112 -24.45 -7.84 2.88
C ALA A 112 -25.20 -6.65 3.52
N ALA A 113 -24.55 -5.90 4.42
CA ALA A 113 -25.14 -4.72 5.04
C ALA A 113 -25.41 -3.58 4.05
N MET A 114 -24.56 -3.42 3.03
CA MET A 114 -24.70 -2.41 1.98
C MET A 114 -25.89 -2.62 1.04
N GLU A 115 -26.39 -3.86 0.95
CA GLU A 115 -27.58 -4.23 0.17
C GLU A 115 -28.91 -4.04 0.93
N THR A 116 -28.84 -3.80 2.24
CA THR A 116 -30.03 -3.60 3.07
C THR A 116 -30.74 -2.27 2.79
N GLY A 117 -32.00 -2.16 3.24
CA GLY A 117 -32.76 -0.91 3.19
C GLY A 117 -32.13 0.24 3.98
N GLU A 118 -31.40 -0.06 5.07
CA GLU A 118 -30.79 0.96 5.94
C GLU A 118 -29.63 1.72 5.27
N ALA A 119 -28.85 1.02 4.45
CA ALA A 119 -27.77 1.61 3.67
C ALA A 119 -28.29 2.49 2.50
N ARG A 120 -29.58 2.40 2.15
CA ARG A 120 -30.16 3.20 1.08
C ARG A 120 -30.17 4.67 1.48
N LEU A 121 -29.67 5.50 0.58
CA LEU A 121 -29.74 6.94 0.70
C LEU A 121 -30.96 7.45 -0.06
N ASP A 122 -31.89 8.09 0.66
CA ASP A 122 -32.86 8.99 0.05
C ASP A 122 -32.17 10.34 -0.24
N PRO A 123 -32.00 10.73 -1.52
CA PRO A 123 -31.27 11.93 -1.89
C PRO A 123 -32.03 13.24 -1.63
N ASP A 124 -33.31 13.19 -1.28
CA ASP A 124 -34.12 14.37 -0.96
C ASP A 124 -34.35 14.51 0.57
N ASN A 125 -33.93 13.51 1.36
CA ASN A 125 -33.93 13.57 2.81
C ASN A 125 -32.70 14.32 3.35
N ASN A 126 -32.93 15.49 3.95
CA ASN A 126 -31.85 16.34 4.50
C ASN A 126 -31.08 15.71 5.65
N GLU A 127 -31.72 14.89 6.49
CA GLU A 127 -31.06 14.19 7.59
C GLU A 127 -30.10 13.12 7.07
N HIS A 128 -30.55 12.34 6.07
CA HIS A 128 -29.68 11.37 5.39
C HIS A 128 -28.43 12.04 4.80
N LEU A 129 -28.61 13.18 4.12
CA LEU A 129 -27.50 13.94 3.55
C LEU A 129 -26.57 14.52 4.63
N ALA A 130 -27.11 15.09 5.71
CA ALA A 130 -26.32 15.62 6.82
C ALA A 130 -25.49 14.53 7.51
N CYS A 131 -26.10 13.38 7.80
CA CYS A 131 -25.41 12.23 8.36
C CYS A 131 -24.35 11.67 7.41
N TRP A 132 -24.62 11.63 6.11
CA TRP A 132 -23.63 11.19 5.12
C TRP A 132 -22.42 12.13 5.08
N VAL A 133 -22.64 13.45 5.04
CA VAL A 133 -21.56 14.46 4.99
C VAL A 133 -20.71 14.41 6.26
N ALA A 134 -21.37 14.27 7.42
CA ALA A 134 -20.72 14.07 8.72
C ALA A 134 -19.84 12.82 8.75
N ALA A 135 -20.38 11.67 8.34
CA ALA A 135 -19.65 10.41 8.28
C ALA A 135 -18.48 10.46 7.30
N PHE A 136 -18.67 11.05 6.10
CA PHE A 136 -17.62 11.16 5.08
C PHE A 136 -16.51 12.13 5.52
N GLY A 137 -16.88 13.24 6.16
CA GLY A 137 -15.94 14.28 6.56
C GLY A 137 -15.27 14.06 7.93
N GLY A 138 -15.80 13.17 8.77
CA GLY A 138 -15.28 12.90 10.12
C GLY A 138 -15.57 14.03 11.11
N PHE A 139 -16.82 14.49 11.16
CA PHE A 139 -17.30 15.52 12.08
C PHE A 139 -18.78 15.30 12.44
N PRO A 140 -19.31 15.90 13.53
CA PRO A 140 -20.73 15.78 13.89
C PRO A 140 -21.68 16.37 12.84
N PRO A 141 -22.88 15.81 12.64
CA PRO A 141 -23.87 16.35 11.72
C PRO A 141 -24.35 17.74 12.15
N SER A 142 -24.61 18.58 11.15
CA SER A 142 -25.08 19.95 11.34
C SER A 142 -26.10 20.33 10.27
N PRO A 143 -27.01 21.28 10.56
CA PRO A 143 -27.93 21.78 9.55
C PRO A 143 -27.16 22.54 8.45
N PRO A 144 -27.51 22.36 7.16
CA PRO A 144 -26.83 23.04 6.07
C PRO A 144 -27.26 24.50 5.90
N GLU A 145 -26.35 25.30 5.37
CA GLU A 145 -26.60 26.60 4.78
C GLU A 145 -26.79 26.44 3.26
N ASN A 146 -27.92 26.88 2.69
CA ASN A 146 -28.13 26.84 1.24
C ASN A 146 -27.30 27.95 0.57
N LEU A 147 -26.57 27.58 -0.48
CA LEU A 147 -25.75 28.51 -1.25
C LEU A 147 -26.46 28.94 -2.54
N ARG A 148 -26.16 30.16 -2.98
CA ARG A 148 -26.60 30.62 -4.31
C ARG A 148 -25.84 29.85 -5.39
N THR A 149 -26.57 29.29 -6.35
CA THR A 149 -25.98 28.54 -7.46
C THR A 149 -25.95 29.37 -8.74
N GLY A 150 -24.85 29.25 -9.49
CA GLY A 150 -24.74 29.82 -10.84
C GLY A 150 -25.42 28.94 -11.89
N ASN A 151 -24.94 29.01 -13.14
CA ASN A 151 -25.54 28.27 -14.26
C ASN A 151 -25.26 26.75 -14.25
N ASN A 152 -24.20 26.30 -13.58
CA ASN A 152 -23.73 24.92 -13.65
C ASN A 152 -24.25 24.00 -12.54
N LEU A 153 -24.68 24.55 -11.40
CA LEU A 153 -25.13 23.77 -10.25
C LEU A 153 -26.65 23.88 -10.09
N ALA A 154 -27.32 22.74 -9.88
CA ALA A 154 -28.72 22.71 -9.51
C ALA A 154 -28.90 23.17 -8.07
N GLN A 155 -28.09 22.61 -7.16
CA GLN A 155 -28.12 22.88 -5.73
C GLN A 155 -26.69 22.88 -5.17
N ALA A 156 -26.45 23.69 -4.15
CA ALA A 156 -25.22 23.70 -3.37
C ALA A 156 -25.54 24.06 -1.91
N ARG A 157 -24.86 23.41 -0.97
CA ARG A 157 -25.03 23.55 0.47
C ARG A 157 -23.68 23.56 1.16
N TYR A 158 -23.53 24.41 2.17
CA TYR A 158 -22.39 24.41 3.08
C TYR A 158 -22.80 23.76 4.41
N TYR A 159 -21.94 22.91 4.96
CA TYR A 159 -22.16 22.23 6.25
C TYR A 159 -21.14 22.73 7.27
N PRO A 160 -21.57 23.45 8.32
CA PRO A 160 -20.70 23.83 9.42
C PRO A 160 -20.11 22.59 10.10
N THR A 161 -18.78 22.48 10.16
CA THR A 161 -18.10 21.28 10.69
C THR A 161 -17.78 21.38 12.18
N GLY A 162 -17.89 22.59 12.77
CA GLY A 162 -17.36 22.89 14.11
C GLY A 162 -15.83 22.92 14.18
N ARG A 163 -15.13 22.67 13.07
CA ARG A 163 -13.67 22.58 13.01
C ARG A 163 -13.08 23.77 12.26
N ARG A 164 -11.95 24.27 12.74
CA ARG A 164 -11.20 25.36 12.09
C ARG A 164 -10.34 24.90 10.91
N ASP A 165 -10.19 23.59 10.71
CA ASP A 165 -9.33 23.02 9.68
C ASP A 165 -10.13 22.36 8.55
N THR A 166 -11.47 22.42 8.58
CA THR A 166 -12.31 21.62 7.67
C THR A 166 -13.52 22.39 7.18
N LEU A 167 -13.69 22.46 5.86
CA LEU A 167 -14.92 22.92 5.22
C LEU A 167 -15.60 21.75 4.50
N ALA A 168 -16.94 21.74 4.51
CA ALA A 168 -17.73 20.70 3.86
C ALA A 168 -18.85 21.29 3.00
N TYR A 169 -18.95 20.81 1.77
CA TYR A 169 -19.95 21.24 0.81
C TYR A 169 -20.64 20.06 0.16
N LEU A 170 -21.92 20.20 -0.12
CA LEU A 170 -22.70 19.26 -0.89
C LEU A 170 -23.27 19.95 -2.13
N PHE A 171 -23.17 19.35 -3.32
CA PHE A 171 -23.64 19.97 -4.55
C PHE A 171 -24.17 18.97 -5.59
N ARG A 172 -25.07 19.46 -6.45
CA ARG A 172 -25.62 18.77 -7.62
C ARG A 172 -25.31 19.58 -8.88
N VAL A 173 -24.79 18.94 -9.91
CA VAL A 173 -24.55 19.58 -11.22
C VAL A 173 -25.82 19.59 -12.06
N ARG A 174 -26.07 20.64 -12.85
CA ARG A 174 -27.17 20.63 -13.80
C ARG A 174 -26.86 19.66 -14.94
N PRO A 175 -27.75 18.69 -15.22
CA PRO A 175 -27.60 17.78 -16.35
C PRO A 175 -27.67 18.57 -17.67
N ARG A 176 -26.87 18.15 -18.65
CA ARG A 176 -26.76 18.83 -19.96
C ARG A 176 -27.67 18.26 -21.05
N SER A 177 -28.35 17.14 -20.80
CA SER A 177 -29.28 16.51 -21.75
C SER A 177 -30.64 16.22 -21.10
N LEU A 178 -31.70 16.22 -21.91
CA LEU A 178 -33.07 15.89 -21.49
C LEU A 178 -33.17 14.45 -20.95
N ALA A 179 -32.42 13.50 -21.52
CA ALA A 179 -32.34 12.13 -21.01
C ALA A 179 -31.67 12.04 -19.62
N ALA A 180 -30.65 12.88 -19.36
CA ALA A 180 -30.03 12.97 -18.03
C ALA A 180 -30.86 13.78 -17.02
N GLN A 181 -31.83 14.58 -17.48
CA GLN A 181 -32.81 15.26 -16.61
C GLN A 181 -33.87 14.30 -16.08
N ALA A 182 -34.15 13.19 -16.78
CA ALA A 182 -35.08 12.15 -16.33
C ALA A 182 -34.49 11.23 -15.25
N ALA A 183 -33.17 11.24 -15.05
CA ALA A 183 -32.48 10.49 -13.99
C ALA A 183 -32.25 11.37 -12.75
N SER A 184 -32.29 10.79 -11.55
CA SER A 184 -31.92 11.50 -10.32
C SER A 184 -30.45 11.93 -10.40
N VAL A 185 -30.21 13.24 -10.41
CA VAL A 185 -28.85 13.80 -10.43
C VAL A 185 -28.17 13.43 -9.11
N PRO A 186 -26.98 12.80 -9.14
CA PRO A 186 -26.30 12.41 -7.92
C PRO A 186 -25.83 13.63 -7.13
N TRP A 187 -25.82 13.50 -5.81
CA TRP A 187 -25.14 14.44 -4.93
C TRP A 187 -23.64 14.12 -4.90
N PHE A 188 -22.85 15.18 -4.85
CA PHE A 188 -21.41 15.11 -4.60
C PHE A 188 -21.06 15.92 -3.37
N CYS A 189 -20.02 15.47 -2.67
CA CYS A 189 -19.46 16.16 -1.52
C CYS A 189 -18.06 16.66 -1.83
N ALA A 190 -17.72 17.85 -1.36
CA ALA A 190 -16.35 18.35 -1.33
C ALA A 190 -15.96 18.66 0.11
N ILE A 191 -14.88 18.02 0.58
CA ILE A 191 -14.25 18.30 1.86
C ILE A 191 -12.93 19.03 1.58
N VAL A 192 -12.75 20.20 2.17
CA VAL A 192 -11.48 20.94 2.13
C VAL A 192 -10.85 20.87 3.52
N ARG A 193 -9.69 20.22 3.64
CA ARG A 193 -8.87 20.25 4.86
C ARG A 193 -7.77 21.29 4.70
N ILE A 194 -7.60 22.15 5.71
CA ILE A 194 -6.67 23.27 5.71
C ILE A 194 -5.41 22.83 6.48
N GLY A 195 -4.29 22.68 5.77
CA GLY A 195 -3.02 22.21 6.32
C GLY A 195 -2.11 23.33 6.80
N ASP A 196 -2.33 24.57 6.33
CA ASP A 196 -1.41 25.70 6.51
C ASP A 196 -1.89 26.75 7.51
N ASN A 197 -2.95 26.47 8.27
CA ASN A 197 -3.60 27.41 9.20
C ASN A 197 -4.21 28.66 8.53
N THR A 198 -4.45 28.66 7.22
CA THR A 198 -5.21 29.73 6.57
C THR A 198 -6.58 29.89 7.25
N PRO A 199 -7.03 31.12 7.56
CA PRO A 199 -8.35 31.34 8.15
C PRO A 199 -9.49 30.70 7.31
N PRO A 200 -10.39 29.90 7.90
CA PRO A 200 -11.46 29.20 7.19
C PRO A 200 -12.34 30.10 6.33
N ALA A 201 -12.58 31.33 6.77
CA ALA A 201 -13.36 32.31 6.02
C ALA A 201 -12.70 32.66 4.66
N LYS A 202 -11.37 32.77 4.61
CA LYS A 202 -10.63 33.01 3.36
C LYS A 202 -10.69 31.79 2.45
N VAL A 203 -10.55 30.59 3.01
CA VAL A 203 -10.65 29.33 2.25
C VAL A 203 -12.07 29.14 1.69
N ARG A 204 -13.10 29.43 2.49
CA ARG A 204 -14.50 29.43 2.07
C ARG A 204 -14.74 30.40 0.93
N GLN A 205 -14.27 31.64 1.06
CA GLN A 205 -14.36 32.64 -0.02
C GLN A 205 -13.68 32.14 -1.30
N ALA A 206 -12.46 31.60 -1.22
CA ALA A 206 -11.75 31.06 -2.37
C ALA A 206 -12.50 29.88 -3.01
N PHE A 207 -13.01 28.95 -2.21
CA PHE A 207 -13.77 27.79 -2.70
C PHE A 207 -15.07 28.21 -3.40
N GLU A 208 -15.87 29.07 -2.79
CA GLU A 208 -17.15 29.50 -3.35
C GLU A 208 -16.99 30.37 -4.61
N THR A 209 -15.87 31.09 -4.76
CA THR A 209 -15.62 31.96 -5.93
C THR A 209 -14.84 31.27 -7.04
N GLN A 210 -13.96 30.31 -6.73
CA GLN A 210 -13.07 29.68 -7.72
C GLN A 210 -13.46 28.24 -8.06
N PHE A 211 -13.97 27.48 -7.09
CA PHE A 211 -14.34 26.07 -7.27
C PHE A 211 -15.79 25.94 -7.75
N LEU A 212 -16.77 26.28 -6.89
CA LEU A 212 -18.20 26.02 -7.12
C LEU A 212 -18.72 26.49 -8.49
N PRO A 213 -18.38 27.70 -8.99
CA PRO A 213 -18.88 28.17 -10.28
C PRO A 213 -18.38 27.36 -11.48
N THR A 214 -17.29 26.60 -11.30
CA THR A 214 -16.58 25.90 -12.38
C THR A 214 -16.94 24.42 -12.48
N VAL A 215 -17.57 23.88 -11.43
CA VAL A 215 -18.03 22.49 -11.41
C VAL A 215 -19.19 22.32 -12.38
N ALA A 216 -19.11 21.34 -13.28
CA ALA A 216 -20.14 21.08 -14.28
C ALA A 216 -20.22 19.60 -14.66
N ALA A 217 -21.37 19.18 -15.21
CA ALA A 217 -21.53 17.84 -15.77
C ALA A 217 -20.72 17.64 -17.05
N LEU A 218 -20.16 16.44 -17.25
CA LEU A 218 -19.47 16.03 -18.49
C LEU A 218 -20.47 15.54 -19.55
N PRO A 219 -20.34 15.94 -20.84
CA PRO A 219 -21.35 15.65 -21.87
C PRO A 219 -21.53 14.19 -22.31
N SER A 220 -20.68 13.24 -21.90
CA SER A 220 -20.87 11.80 -22.19
C SER A 220 -19.93 10.96 -21.34
N ALA A 221 -20.30 10.72 -20.08
CA ALA A 221 -19.41 10.10 -19.08
C ALA A 221 -19.04 8.64 -19.40
N SER A 222 -19.94 7.87 -20.03
CA SER A 222 -19.74 6.44 -20.27
C SER A 222 -18.69 6.14 -21.35
N GLN A 223 -18.83 6.70 -22.55
CA GLN A 223 -17.90 6.43 -23.66
C GLN A 223 -16.53 7.11 -23.49
N SER A 224 -16.49 8.32 -22.91
CA SER A 224 -15.23 9.02 -22.64
C SER A 224 -14.47 8.38 -21.48
N GLY A 225 -15.17 7.93 -20.43
CA GLY A 225 -14.57 7.24 -19.30
C GLY A 225 -13.96 5.90 -19.67
N GLU A 226 -14.64 5.05 -20.46
CA GLU A 226 -14.07 3.79 -20.92
C GLU A 226 -12.84 3.98 -21.81
N ARG A 227 -12.86 4.96 -22.72
CA ARG A 227 -11.73 5.25 -23.60
C ARG A 227 -10.53 5.79 -22.82
N GLU A 228 -10.78 6.64 -21.83
CA GLU A 228 -9.75 7.18 -20.94
C GLU A 228 -9.18 6.10 -20.02
N LEU A 229 -10.01 5.23 -19.44
CA LEU A 229 -9.57 4.08 -18.64
C LEU A 229 -8.68 3.12 -19.47
N ARG A 230 -9.10 2.80 -20.70
CA ARG A 230 -8.32 1.97 -21.64
C ARG A 230 -6.98 2.62 -21.99
N SER A 231 -6.94 3.95 -22.17
CA SER A 231 -5.66 4.66 -22.43
C SER A 231 -4.71 4.69 -21.24
N ARG A 232 -5.24 4.45 -20.03
CA ARG A 232 -4.52 4.41 -18.75
C ARG A 232 -4.28 2.97 -18.27
N THR A 233 -4.48 1.99 -19.14
CA THR A 233 -4.23 0.58 -18.81
C THR A 233 -3.18 0.04 -19.78
N LEU A 234 -2.03 -0.41 -19.26
CA LEU A 234 -1.10 -1.18 -20.08
C LEU A 234 -1.70 -2.56 -20.39
N PRO A 235 -1.39 -3.15 -21.56
CA PRO A 235 -1.80 -4.51 -21.85
C PRO A 235 -1.37 -5.48 -20.73
N THR A 236 -2.30 -6.35 -20.34
CA THR A 236 -2.01 -7.43 -19.41
C THR A 236 -0.91 -8.32 -19.98
N ARG A 237 0.00 -8.75 -19.11
CA ARG A 237 1.08 -9.69 -19.45
C ARG A 237 0.99 -10.92 -18.54
N GLY A 238 1.46 -12.06 -19.03
CA GLY A 238 1.40 -13.33 -18.31
C GLY A 238 0.43 -14.34 -18.94
N ALA A 239 0.41 -15.56 -18.40
CA ALA A 239 -0.50 -16.62 -18.85
C ALA A 239 -1.78 -16.59 -18.02
N GLY A 240 -2.93 -16.39 -18.68
CA GLY A 240 -4.24 -16.35 -18.02
C GLY A 240 -4.79 -14.93 -17.83
N ALA A 241 -6.10 -14.83 -17.65
CA ALA A 241 -6.78 -13.58 -17.35
C ALA A 241 -6.72 -13.29 -15.83
N PRO A 242 -6.51 -12.04 -15.41
CA PRO A 242 -6.59 -11.68 -13.99
C PRO A 242 -7.98 -11.98 -13.44
N ARG A 243 -8.04 -12.69 -12.30
CA ARG A 243 -9.29 -12.95 -11.58
C ARG A 243 -9.75 -11.67 -10.88
N SER A 244 -11.06 -11.43 -10.85
CA SER A 244 -11.63 -10.32 -10.06
C SER A 244 -11.58 -10.65 -8.56
N SER A 245 -11.31 -9.65 -7.74
CA SER A 245 -11.42 -9.70 -6.27
C SER A 245 -11.77 -8.31 -5.74
N PRO A 246 -12.40 -8.20 -4.55
CA PRO A 246 -12.72 -6.90 -3.95
C PRO A 246 -11.49 -5.99 -3.80
N ALA A 247 -10.35 -6.54 -3.38
CA ALA A 247 -9.11 -5.78 -3.24
C ALA A 247 -8.51 -5.35 -4.60
N ARG A 248 -8.59 -6.18 -5.65
CA ARG A 248 -8.19 -5.76 -7.01
C ARG A 248 -9.08 -4.62 -7.53
N GLU A 249 -10.38 -4.69 -7.29
CA GLU A 249 -11.30 -3.62 -7.67
C GLU A 249 -11.06 -2.33 -6.87
N ALA A 250 -10.83 -2.43 -5.56
CA ALA A 250 -10.49 -1.31 -4.70
C ALA A 250 -9.20 -0.62 -5.16
N ALA A 251 -8.16 -1.40 -5.49
CA ALA A 251 -6.91 -0.91 -6.07
C ALA A 251 -7.16 -0.12 -7.36
N ARG A 252 -7.95 -0.62 -8.31
CA ARG A 252 -8.29 0.13 -9.54
C ARG A 252 -9.10 1.40 -9.24
N LYS A 253 -10.13 1.29 -8.39
CA LYS A 253 -11.01 2.40 -8.03
C LYS A 253 -10.22 3.53 -7.35
N SER A 254 -9.16 3.20 -6.60
CA SER A 254 -8.31 4.19 -5.90
C SER A 254 -7.67 5.24 -6.82
N ILE A 255 -7.49 4.93 -8.12
CA ILE A 255 -6.86 5.82 -9.10
C ILE A 255 -7.79 6.23 -10.26
N ALA A 256 -9.01 5.71 -10.32
CA ALA A 256 -9.86 5.79 -11.52
C ALA A 256 -10.15 7.22 -12.00
N ASN A 257 -10.18 8.18 -11.07
CA ASN A 257 -10.45 9.58 -11.35
C ASN A 257 -9.20 10.48 -11.24
N LEU A 258 -8.02 9.90 -11.03
CA LEU A 258 -6.80 10.67 -10.85
C LEU A 258 -6.11 10.88 -12.19
N LYS A 259 -5.84 12.13 -12.53
CA LYS A 259 -5.09 12.46 -13.74
C LYS A 259 -3.68 11.89 -13.64
N ASP A 260 -3.16 11.40 -14.75
CA ASP A 260 -1.79 10.87 -14.91
C ASP A 260 -1.49 9.54 -14.19
N TRP A 261 -2.43 9.02 -13.39
CA TRP A 261 -2.36 7.67 -12.86
C TRP A 261 -2.83 6.62 -13.88
N TRP A 262 -2.17 5.48 -13.88
CA TRP A 262 -2.45 4.36 -14.77
C TRP A 262 -2.16 3.02 -14.11
N VAL A 263 -2.67 1.95 -14.71
CA VAL A 263 -2.61 0.58 -14.19
C VAL A 263 -1.92 -0.36 -15.18
N ALA A 264 -1.14 -1.29 -14.65
CA ALA A 264 -0.58 -2.43 -15.35
C ALA A 264 -0.86 -3.71 -14.56
N GLU A 265 -1.12 -4.81 -15.25
CA GLU A 265 -1.56 -6.03 -14.58
C GLU A 265 -0.91 -7.30 -15.09
N THR A 266 -0.86 -8.27 -14.20
CA THR A 266 -0.68 -9.70 -14.46
C THR A 266 -1.77 -10.46 -13.69
N PRO A 267 -1.92 -11.78 -13.88
CA PRO A 267 -2.79 -12.59 -13.03
C PRO A 267 -2.49 -12.41 -11.53
N GLU A 268 -1.22 -12.31 -11.18
CA GLU A 268 -0.69 -12.25 -9.81
C GLU A 268 -0.49 -10.83 -9.30
N TYR A 269 -0.59 -9.78 -10.12
CA TYR A 269 -0.31 -8.41 -9.68
C TYR A 269 -1.25 -7.35 -10.26
N VAL A 270 -1.52 -6.33 -9.43
CA VAL A 270 -2.04 -5.02 -9.86
C VAL A 270 -0.95 -4.00 -9.56
N ILE A 271 -0.42 -3.35 -10.61
CA ILE A 271 0.60 -2.32 -10.50
C ILE A 271 -0.03 -0.97 -10.83
N LEU A 272 0.01 -0.03 -9.89
CA LEU A 272 -0.56 1.31 -10.00
C LEU A 272 0.58 2.32 -10.01
N SER A 273 0.58 3.26 -10.95
CA SER A 273 1.65 4.25 -11.01
C SER A 273 1.21 5.58 -11.63
N ASP A 274 1.83 6.66 -11.18
CA ASP A 274 1.75 8.00 -11.77
C ASP A 274 2.97 8.35 -12.64
N ILE A 275 3.90 7.39 -12.84
CA ILE A 275 5.11 7.58 -13.64
C ILE A 275 4.79 8.00 -15.07
N ARG A 276 5.38 9.12 -15.48
CA ARG A 276 5.20 9.73 -16.81
C ARG A 276 6.40 9.50 -17.71
N SER A 277 7.59 9.39 -17.13
CA SER A 277 8.84 9.19 -17.87
C SER A 277 8.84 7.88 -18.67
N SER A 278 9.46 7.90 -19.85
CA SER A 278 9.62 6.69 -20.69
C SER A 278 10.44 5.62 -19.99
N THR A 279 11.49 6.02 -19.28
CA THR A 279 12.33 5.14 -18.45
C THR A 279 11.53 4.47 -17.34
N GLY A 280 10.72 5.22 -16.60
CA GLY A 280 9.88 4.63 -15.57
C GLY A 280 8.78 3.73 -16.14
N ARG A 281 8.19 4.05 -17.30
CA ARG A 281 7.27 3.13 -17.99
C ARG A 281 7.95 1.83 -18.42
N ALA A 282 9.23 1.87 -18.79
CA ALA A 282 10.01 0.67 -19.08
C ALA A 282 10.23 -0.19 -17.81
N LEU A 283 10.49 0.44 -16.66
CA LEU A 283 10.54 -0.24 -15.36
C LEU A 283 9.24 -0.98 -15.07
N ILE A 284 8.07 -0.35 -15.21
CA ILE A 284 6.79 -1.03 -14.94
C ILE A 284 6.55 -2.22 -15.89
N ARG A 285 6.91 -2.10 -17.17
CA ARG A 285 6.80 -3.23 -18.12
C ARG A 285 7.72 -4.39 -17.73
N GLU A 286 8.93 -4.09 -17.29
CA GLU A 286 9.82 -5.10 -16.73
C GLU A 286 9.20 -5.74 -15.49
N LEU A 287 8.60 -4.97 -14.58
CA LEU A 287 7.93 -5.53 -13.40
C LEU A 287 6.79 -6.50 -13.78
N GLN A 288 6.00 -6.20 -14.81
CA GLN A 288 5.00 -7.13 -15.33
C GLN A 288 5.62 -8.46 -15.84
N GLU A 289 6.86 -8.44 -16.31
CA GLU A 289 7.57 -9.64 -16.77
C GLU A 289 8.28 -10.37 -15.62
N THR A 290 8.87 -9.61 -14.69
CA THR A 290 9.81 -10.14 -13.68
C THR A 290 9.13 -10.51 -12.38
N LEU A 291 8.11 -9.79 -11.91
CA LEU A 291 7.45 -10.10 -10.63
C LEU A 291 6.83 -11.50 -10.61
N PRO A 292 6.11 -11.98 -11.65
CA PRO A 292 5.61 -13.35 -11.66
C PRO A 292 6.73 -14.40 -11.64
N VAL A 293 7.87 -14.12 -12.28
CA VAL A 293 9.04 -15.01 -12.28
C VAL A 293 9.66 -15.10 -10.89
N LEU A 294 9.81 -13.94 -10.23
CA LEU A 294 10.32 -13.86 -8.87
C LEU A 294 9.39 -14.56 -7.90
N ARG A 295 8.07 -14.33 -7.99
CA ARG A 295 7.05 -15.04 -7.20
C ARG A 295 7.19 -16.56 -7.31
N ALA A 296 7.35 -17.08 -8.53
CA ALA A 296 7.54 -18.53 -8.75
C ALA A 296 8.86 -19.06 -8.16
N ALA A 297 9.92 -18.24 -8.13
CA ALA A 297 11.16 -18.59 -7.45
C ALA A 297 11.01 -18.54 -5.92
N TYR A 298 10.26 -17.55 -5.39
CA TYR A 298 9.97 -17.46 -3.95
C TYR A 298 9.18 -18.68 -3.48
N ALA A 299 8.20 -19.15 -4.27
CA ALA A 299 7.42 -20.34 -3.98
C ALA A 299 8.22 -21.66 -3.91
N GLN A 300 9.38 -21.71 -4.54
CA GLN A 300 10.29 -22.86 -4.40
C GLN A 300 11.14 -22.78 -3.12
N LEU A 301 11.40 -21.56 -2.62
CA LEU A 301 12.11 -21.35 -1.36
C LEU A 301 11.17 -21.51 -0.15
N VAL A 302 9.95 -20.99 -0.28
CA VAL A 302 8.89 -21.00 0.73
C VAL A 302 7.60 -21.41 0.04
N PRO A 303 7.24 -22.71 0.04
CA PRO A 303 6.00 -23.17 -0.58
C PRO A 303 4.77 -22.52 0.07
N PRO A 304 3.78 -22.06 -0.72
CA PRO A 304 2.57 -21.47 -0.17
C PRO A 304 1.64 -22.53 0.43
N ASP A 305 0.87 -22.14 1.43
CA ASP A 305 -0.26 -22.91 1.93
C ASP A 305 -1.36 -23.01 0.85
N ARG A 306 -2.10 -24.12 0.84
CA ARG A 306 -3.05 -24.47 -0.25
C ARG A 306 -4.18 -23.45 -0.45
N ASP A 307 -4.45 -22.61 0.55
CA ASP A 307 -5.55 -21.64 0.57
C ASP A 307 -5.05 -20.17 0.49
N ALA A 308 -3.78 -19.95 0.16
CA ALA A 308 -3.15 -18.63 0.07
C ALA A 308 -3.77 -17.71 -1.03
N GLU A 309 -3.94 -16.42 -0.71
CA GLU A 309 -4.39 -15.40 -1.68
C GLU A 309 -3.29 -15.15 -2.74
N GLU A 310 -3.64 -15.22 -4.02
CA GLU A 310 -2.63 -15.35 -5.09
C GLU A 310 -2.11 -14.03 -5.69
N PHE A 311 -2.62 -12.85 -5.29
CA PHE A 311 -2.24 -11.59 -5.96
C PHE A 311 -1.71 -10.50 -5.04
N GLY A 312 -0.76 -9.69 -5.54
CA GLY A 312 -0.18 -8.52 -4.88
C GLY A 312 -0.62 -7.18 -5.48
N VAL A 313 -0.81 -6.17 -4.63
CA VAL A 313 -0.97 -4.78 -5.05
C VAL A 313 0.39 -4.08 -4.93
N VAL A 314 0.82 -3.40 -5.99
CA VAL A 314 2.06 -2.63 -6.05
C VAL A 314 1.73 -1.21 -6.47
N ARG A 315 2.15 -0.21 -5.71
CA ARG A 315 1.96 1.20 -5.99
C ARG A 315 3.31 1.90 -6.11
N ILE A 316 3.53 2.58 -7.23
CA ILE A 316 4.81 3.17 -7.55
C ILE A 316 4.62 4.65 -7.85
N PHE A 317 5.18 5.49 -6.97
CA PHE A 317 5.17 6.94 -7.08
C PHE A 317 6.40 7.43 -7.84
N GLU A 318 6.19 8.31 -8.82
CA GLU A 318 7.27 9.09 -9.42
C GLU A 318 7.76 10.14 -8.44
N ASP A 319 6.84 10.91 -7.83
CA ASP A 319 7.17 12.01 -6.91
C ASP A 319 7.46 11.51 -5.47
N PRO A 320 8.67 11.78 -4.93
CA PRO A 320 9.04 11.47 -3.54
C PRO A 320 8.15 12.12 -2.49
N GLU A 321 7.63 13.33 -2.72
CA GLU A 321 6.77 14.01 -1.75
C GLU A 321 5.37 13.38 -1.69
N ALA A 322 4.84 12.97 -2.84
CA ALA A 322 3.63 12.16 -2.92
C ALA A 322 3.79 10.83 -2.18
N TYR A 323 4.92 10.14 -2.35
CA TYR A 323 5.25 8.93 -1.60
C TYR A 323 5.23 9.18 -0.08
N ARG A 324 5.99 10.17 0.41
CA ARG A 324 6.09 10.50 1.85
C ARG A 324 4.74 10.88 2.45
N SER A 325 3.93 11.63 1.70
CA SER A 325 2.57 11.99 2.12
C SER A 325 1.68 10.75 2.25
N TYR A 326 1.80 9.81 1.30
CA TYR A 326 1.00 8.60 1.24
C TYR A 326 1.34 7.59 2.36
N VAL A 327 2.63 7.31 2.57
CA VAL A 327 3.08 6.36 3.62
C VAL A 327 3.04 6.98 5.02
N GLY A 328 3.01 8.32 5.09
CA GLY A 328 2.96 9.06 6.34
C GLY A 328 4.32 9.22 7.03
N PRO A 329 4.40 10.06 8.07
CA PRO A 329 5.66 10.50 8.67
C PRO A 329 6.47 9.35 9.28
N ALA A 330 5.83 8.30 9.79
CA ALA A 330 6.50 7.14 10.39
C ALA A 330 7.33 6.34 9.38
N HIS A 331 6.98 6.42 8.09
CA HIS A 331 7.61 5.67 7.00
C HIS A 331 8.24 6.58 5.94
N ALA A 332 8.22 7.91 6.14
CA ALA A 332 8.74 8.87 5.17
C ALA A 332 10.27 8.75 4.93
N TRP A 333 10.99 8.01 5.77
CA TRP A 333 12.42 7.73 5.63
C TRP A 333 12.72 6.58 4.68
N SER A 334 11.75 5.70 4.38
CA SER A 334 11.97 4.58 3.48
C SER A 334 11.81 4.99 2.02
N SER A 335 12.25 4.13 1.09
CA SER A 335 12.04 4.31 -0.35
C SER A 335 11.18 3.22 -0.97
N GLY A 336 10.74 2.29 -0.12
CA GLY A 336 9.83 1.21 -0.41
C GLY A 336 9.32 0.65 0.92
N ILE A 337 8.08 0.16 0.94
CA ILE A 337 7.52 -0.52 2.10
C ILE A 337 6.47 -1.52 1.65
N TRP A 338 6.57 -2.75 2.13
CA TRP A 338 5.42 -3.64 2.25
C TRP A 338 4.61 -3.25 3.49
N ASP A 339 3.39 -2.76 3.29
CA ASP A 339 2.44 -2.49 4.38
C ASP A 339 1.53 -3.72 4.56
N PRO A 340 1.75 -4.57 5.59
CA PRO A 340 0.92 -5.76 5.81
C PRO A 340 -0.52 -5.43 6.22
N GLN A 341 -0.77 -4.28 6.87
CA GLN A 341 -2.13 -3.87 7.22
C GLN A 341 -2.90 -3.46 5.99
N ARG A 342 -2.27 -2.79 5.02
CA ARG A 342 -2.91 -2.38 3.76
C ARG A 342 -2.79 -3.43 2.66
N ARG A 343 -2.00 -4.47 2.88
CA ARG A 343 -1.66 -5.52 1.90
C ARG A 343 -1.15 -4.93 0.58
N GLU A 344 -0.36 -3.87 0.67
CA GLU A 344 0.13 -3.12 -0.49
C GLU A 344 1.63 -2.88 -0.40
N LEU A 345 2.32 -3.12 -1.51
CA LEU A 345 3.72 -2.73 -1.70
C LEU A 345 3.77 -1.32 -2.26
N VAL A 346 4.41 -0.38 -1.58
CA VAL A 346 4.52 1.02 -2.00
C VAL A 346 5.97 1.39 -2.26
N ILE A 347 6.28 1.98 -3.43
CA ILE A 347 7.65 2.27 -3.89
C ILE A 347 7.78 3.72 -4.34
N GLN A 348 8.94 4.32 -4.08
CA GLN A 348 9.37 5.59 -4.63
C GLN A 348 10.38 5.37 -5.78
N ALA A 349 10.13 5.94 -6.96
CA ALA A 349 10.91 5.62 -8.17
C ALA A 349 12.02 6.62 -8.56
N GLN A 350 11.90 7.92 -8.28
CA GLN A 350 12.69 8.96 -8.98
C GLN A 350 14.08 9.29 -8.36
N GLU A 351 14.30 9.07 -7.07
CA GLU A 351 15.55 9.52 -6.40
C GLU A 351 16.69 8.48 -6.46
N ARG A 352 16.46 7.31 -7.07
CA ARG A 352 17.41 6.20 -7.01
C ARG A 352 17.75 5.65 -8.38
N ALA A 353 18.97 5.12 -8.48
CA ALA A 353 19.36 4.32 -9.63
C ALA A 353 18.41 3.13 -9.78
N ARG A 354 18.04 2.80 -11.01
CA ARG A 354 17.09 1.74 -11.35
C ARG A 354 17.38 0.42 -10.63
N ASP A 355 18.65 0.02 -10.56
CA ASP A 355 19.03 -1.25 -9.95
C ASP A 355 18.77 -1.27 -8.43
N VAL A 356 18.96 -0.14 -7.75
CA VAL A 356 18.60 0.03 -6.33
C VAL A 356 17.09 -0.06 -6.14
N THR A 357 16.31 0.58 -7.02
CA THR A 357 14.83 0.45 -6.99
C THR A 357 14.39 -1.00 -7.18
N MET A 358 15.03 -1.74 -8.09
CA MET A 358 14.73 -3.16 -8.30
C MET A 358 15.12 -4.04 -7.10
N GLU A 359 16.22 -3.75 -6.42
CA GLU A 359 16.60 -4.42 -5.17
C GLU A 359 15.54 -4.22 -4.09
N ILE A 360 15.08 -2.98 -3.88
CA ILE A 360 13.99 -2.66 -2.93
C ILE A 360 12.71 -3.41 -3.31
N ILE A 361 12.32 -3.39 -4.58
CA ILE A 361 11.11 -4.10 -5.03
C ILE A 361 11.20 -5.60 -4.78
N ARG A 362 12.36 -6.22 -4.97
CA ARG A 362 12.56 -7.65 -4.68
C ARG A 362 12.55 -7.93 -3.18
N HIS A 363 13.17 -7.07 -2.38
CA HIS A 363 13.19 -7.16 -0.93
C HIS A 363 11.76 -7.10 -0.37
N GLU A 364 11.05 -6.01 -0.66
CA GLU A 364 9.69 -5.79 -0.16
C GLU A 364 8.66 -6.70 -0.85
N GLY A 365 8.90 -7.08 -2.11
CA GLY A 365 8.09 -8.06 -2.83
C GLY A 365 8.18 -9.47 -2.24
N PHE A 366 9.28 -9.80 -1.57
CA PHE A 366 9.37 -11.03 -0.79
C PHE A 366 8.54 -10.96 0.48
N HIS A 367 8.55 -9.85 1.22
CA HIS A 367 7.67 -9.64 2.38
C HIS A 367 6.20 -9.78 1.98
N GLN A 368 5.81 -9.17 0.86
CA GLN A 368 4.48 -9.34 0.27
C GLN A 368 4.17 -10.81 -0.05
N TYR A 369 5.09 -11.50 -0.73
CA TYR A 369 4.93 -12.90 -1.07
C TYR A 369 4.76 -13.77 0.18
N LEU A 370 5.63 -13.60 1.18
CA LEU A 370 5.65 -14.39 2.40
C LEU A 370 4.33 -14.25 3.18
N HIS A 371 3.83 -13.02 3.31
CA HIS A 371 2.54 -12.74 3.95
C HIS A 371 1.37 -13.43 3.23
N GLN A 372 1.45 -13.53 1.91
CA GLN A 372 0.42 -14.20 1.10
C GLN A 372 0.55 -15.72 1.12
N ALA A 373 1.78 -16.23 1.08
CA ALA A 373 2.08 -17.65 1.04
C ALA A 373 1.71 -18.34 2.35
N MET A 374 1.83 -17.64 3.49
CA MET A 374 1.49 -18.15 4.81
C MET A 374 0.66 -17.12 5.59
N PRO A 375 -0.63 -16.93 5.22
CA PRO A 375 -1.48 -15.90 5.82
C PRO A 375 -1.63 -16.08 7.33
N GLY A 376 -1.46 -14.98 8.07
CA GLY A 376 -1.65 -14.96 9.53
C GLY A 376 -0.61 -15.72 10.35
N VAL A 377 0.50 -16.11 9.71
CA VAL A 377 1.69 -16.64 10.37
C VAL A 377 2.72 -15.52 10.56
N GLU A 378 3.11 -15.27 11.80
CA GLU A 378 4.27 -14.42 12.10
C GLU A 378 5.56 -15.22 11.89
N HIS A 379 6.54 -14.59 11.22
CA HIS A 379 7.80 -15.24 10.88
C HIS A 379 8.94 -14.67 11.73
N ALA A 380 9.84 -15.53 12.17
CA ALA A 380 11.07 -15.14 12.85
C ALA A 380 11.88 -14.19 11.98
N VAL A 381 12.44 -13.14 12.58
CA VAL A 381 13.06 -12.04 11.83
C VAL A 381 14.27 -12.53 11.02
N TRP A 382 15.04 -13.49 11.53
CA TRP A 382 16.14 -14.10 10.78
C TRP A 382 15.68 -14.75 9.47
N PHE A 383 14.49 -15.35 9.47
CA PHE A 383 13.92 -16.00 8.30
C PHE A 383 13.33 -14.96 7.36
N ASN A 384 12.54 -14.03 7.90
CA ASN A 384 11.85 -13.00 7.12
C ASN A 384 12.85 -12.03 6.45
N GLU A 385 13.59 -11.25 7.24
CA GLU A 385 14.56 -10.26 6.75
C GLU A 385 15.75 -10.92 6.05
N GLY A 386 16.17 -12.09 6.53
CA GLY A 386 17.27 -12.83 5.92
C GLY A 386 16.94 -13.29 4.50
N HIS A 387 15.72 -13.78 4.25
CA HIS A 387 15.29 -14.13 2.90
C HIS A 387 15.02 -12.89 2.04
N ALA A 388 14.43 -11.83 2.58
CA ALA A 388 14.27 -10.57 1.84
C ALA A 388 15.63 -10.03 1.36
N CYS A 389 16.64 -10.02 2.24
CA CYS A 389 18.01 -9.67 1.89
C CYS A 389 18.70 -10.66 0.95
N PHE A 390 18.30 -11.93 0.97
CA PHE A 390 18.83 -12.95 0.08
C PHE A 390 18.30 -12.78 -1.34
N VAL A 391 17.01 -12.47 -1.49
CA VAL A 391 16.37 -12.38 -2.80
C VAL A 391 16.43 -11.01 -3.45
N GLU A 392 16.75 -9.94 -2.72
CA GLU A 392 16.96 -8.60 -3.31
C GLU A 392 18.05 -8.61 -4.41
N SER A 393 19.03 -9.51 -4.29
CA SER A 393 20.11 -9.68 -5.27
C SER A 393 19.70 -10.50 -6.50
N ALA A 394 18.47 -11.03 -6.54
CA ALA A 394 18.03 -11.96 -7.56
C ALA A 394 18.24 -11.40 -8.97
N ARG A 395 18.80 -12.22 -9.86
CA ARG A 395 18.98 -11.92 -11.28
C ARG A 395 18.17 -12.89 -12.13
N ILE A 396 17.48 -12.37 -13.12
CA ILE A 396 16.73 -13.15 -14.10
C ILE A 396 17.58 -13.22 -15.37
N GLY A 397 18.07 -14.42 -15.70
CA GLY A 397 18.83 -14.71 -16.91
C GLY A 397 17.94 -15.18 -18.07
N GLY A 398 18.59 -15.63 -19.14
CA GLY A 398 17.91 -16.24 -20.29
C GLY A 398 17.02 -17.42 -19.88
N GLY A 399 15.86 -17.54 -20.55
CA GLY A 399 14.88 -18.59 -20.23
C GLY A 399 14.14 -18.39 -18.90
N ARG A 400 14.11 -17.15 -18.36
CA ARG A 400 13.47 -16.80 -17.07
C ARG A 400 14.09 -17.50 -15.86
N ARG A 401 15.34 -17.96 -15.97
CA ARG A 401 16.07 -18.60 -14.86
C ARG A 401 16.44 -17.55 -13.81
N VAL A 402 16.03 -17.78 -12.57
CA VAL A 402 16.39 -16.94 -11.42
C VAL A 402 17.67 -17.45 -10.77
N THR A 403 18.57 -16.53 -10.40
CA THR A 403 19.80 -16.82 -9.64
C THR A 403 19.95 -15.83 -8.49
N PHE A 404 20.59 -16.26 -7.41
CA PHE A 404 20.81 -15.46 -6.20
C PHE A 404 22.32 -15.26 -5.95
N PRO A 405 22.94 -14.22 -6.53
CA PRO A 405 24.34 -13.88 -6.28
C PRO A 405 24.55 -13.31 -4.88
N GLU A 406 25.81 -13.23 -4.45
CA GLU A 406 26.20 -12.43 -3.28
C GLU A 406 25.87 -10.94 -3.51
N ASN A 407 25.48 -10.21 -2.46
CA ASN A 407 25.18 -8.77 -2.53
C ASN A 407 26.25 -7.93 -1.81
N GLN A 408 26.05 -6.62 -1.78
CA GLN A 408 26.96 -5.64 -1.16
C GLN A 408 27.29 -5.89 0.32
N ARG A 409 26.46 -6.67 1.05
CA ARG A 409 26.73 -7.02 2.46
C ARG A 409 27.90 -7.98 2.62
N VAL A 410 28.39 -8.59 1.54
CA VAL A 410 29.51 -9.54 1.60
C VAL A 410 30.79 -8.91 2.15
N ASP A 411 31.08 -7.67 1.78
CA ASP A 411 32.31 -7.01 2.23
C ASP A 411 32.25 -6.69 3.72
N GLU A 412 31.10 -6.16 4.18
CA GLU A 412 30.85 -5.90 5.60
C GLU A 412 30.87 -7.20 6.42
N LEU A 413 30.26 -8.27 5.89
CA LEU A 413 30.26 -9.59 6.51
C LEU A 413 31.69 -10.11 6.70
N LEU A 414 32.53 -10.03 5.67
CA LEU A 414 33.90 -10.55 5.74
C LEU A 414 34.78 -9.71 6.67
N LYS A 415 34.62 -8.39 6.63
CA LYS A 415 35.32 -7.45 7.51
C LYS A 415 34.99 -7.68 8.98
N HIS A 416 33.74 -7.99 9.30
CA HIS A 416 33.23 -8.17 10.66
C HIS A 416 32.88 -9.63 10.98
N LEU A 417 33.47 -10.60 10.28
CA LEU A 417 33.05 -12.00 10.33
C LEU A 417 32.98 -12.62 11.75
N PRO A 418 33.94 -12.38 12.67
CA PRO A 418 33.83 -12.86 14.04
C PRO A 418 32.60 -12.29 14.78
N GLU A 419 32.32 -11.00 14.60
CA GLU A 419 31.17 -10.32 15.21
C GLU A 419 29.85 -10.83 14.60
N VAL A 420 29.81 -11.00 13.28
CA VAL A 420 28.65 -11.57 12.55
C VAL A 420 28.34 -12.98 13.05
N ALA A 421 29.35 -13.85 13.14
CA ALA A 421 29.18 -15.23 13.59
C ALA A 421 28.71 -15.28 15.06
N ALA A 422 29.36 -14.50 15.95
CA ALA A 422 29.00 -14.40 17.36
C ALA A 422 27.55 -13.89 17.56
N ARG A 423 27.03 -13.10 16.62
CA ARG A 423 25.68 -12.52 16.67
C ARG A 423 24.56 -13.46 16.20
N ILE A 424 24.86 -14.59 15.54
CA ILE A 424 23.84 -15.55 15.06
C ILE A 424 22.80 -15.92 16.15
N PRO A 425 23.19 -16.31 17.39
CA PRO A 425 22.22 -16.67 18.42
C PRO A 425 21.28 -15.52 18.82
N VAL A 426 21.76 -14.28 18.73
CA VAL A 426 20.94 -13.08 18.99
C VAL A 426 19.89 -12.93 17.89
N ILE A 427 20.29 -13.08 16.63
CA ILE A 427 19.38 -12.97 15.48
C ILE A 427 18.33 -14.07 15.44
N LEU A 428 18.68 -15.29 15.84
CA LEU A 428 17.72 -16.40 15.94
C LEU A 428 16.62 -16.16 16.98
N ARG A 429 16.87 -15.32 17.99
CA ARG A 429 15.92 -15.00 19.07
C ARG A 429 15.30 -13.60 18.96
N ALA A 430 15.73 -12.80 18.00
CA ALA A 430 15.27 -11.42 17.88
C ALA A 430 13.82 -11.37 17.40
N ASP A 431 13.00 -10.58 18.10
CA ASP A 431 11.75 -10.06 17.55
C ASP A 431 12.02 -8.81 16.69
N ILE A 432 10.96 -8.24 16.11
CA ILE A 432 11.05 -7.04 15.27
C ILE A 432 11.68 -5.88 16.07
N ALA A 433 11.23 -5.64 17.30
CA ALA A 433 11.73 -4.51 18.10
C ALA A 433 13.24 -4.63 18.36
N ALA A 434 13.71 -5.80 18.77
CA ALA A 434 15.13 -6.07 19.05
C ALA A 434 15.98 -6.02 17.79
N PHE A 435 15.47 -6.47 16.64
CA PHE A 435 16.20 -6.44 15.37
C PHE A 435 16.39 -5.01 14.84
N TYR A 436 15.40 -4.16 14.99
CA TYR A 436 15.44 -2.76 14.52
C TYR A 436 16.01 -1.77 15.55
N ALA A 437 16.19 -2.19 16.80
CA ALA A 437 16.77 -1.39 17.86
C ALA A 437 18.26 -1.04 17.61
N GLY A 438 18.68 0.08 18.19
CA GLY A 438 20.06 0.57 18.12
C GLY A 438 20.31 1.58 17.01
N ASP A 439 21.60 1.88 16.78
CA ASP A 439 22.06 2.78 15.73
C ASP A 439 22.15 2.09 14.35
N ASP A 440 22.52 2.84 13.32
CA ASP A 440 22.67 2.34 11.95
C ASP A 440 23.69 1.20 11.85
N ARG A 441 24.74 1.20 12.67
CA ARG A 441 25.76 0.14 12.67
C ARG A 441 25.17 -1.16 13.19
N VAL A 442 24.44 -1.10 14.30
CA VAL A 442 23.77 -2.27 14.90
C VAL A 442 22.75 -2.85 13.92
N ARG A 443 21.93 -2.00 13.28
CA ARG A 443 20.97 -2.43 12.25
C ARG A 443 21.67 -3.06 11.05
N SER A 444 22.69 -2.41 10.52
CA SER A 444 23.48 -2.95 9.39
C SER A 444 24.05 -4.33 9.70
N LEU A 445 24.59 -4.51 10.91
CA LEU A 445 25.11 -5.78 11.36
C LEU A 445 24.02 -6.85 11.52
N ASN A 446 22.82 -6.49 12.02
CA ASN A 446 21.68 -7.40 12.12
C ASN A 446 21.26 -7.93 10.73
N TYR A 447 21.09 -7.03 9.76
CA TYR A 447 20.80 -7.40 8.37
C TYR A 447 21.91 -8.23 7.74
N THR A 448 23.16 -7.88 7.99
CA THR A 448 24.33 -8.62 7.47
C THR A 448 24.39 -10.04 8.03
N THR A 449 24.13 -10.21 9.33
CA THR A 449 24.05 -11.53 9.95
C THR A 449 22.87 -12.35 9.42
N ALA A 450 21.67 -11.77 9.31
CA ALA A 450 20.49 -12.48 8.80
C ALA A 450 20.67 -12.92 7.34
N TRP A 451 21.16 -12.02 6.47
CA TRP A 451 21.51 -12.35 5.08
C TRP A 451 22.56 -13.44 4.99
N GLY A 452 23.66 -13.30 5.75
CA GLY A 452 24.75 -14.25 5.76
C GLY A 452 24.29 -15.65 6.18
N LEU A 453 23.46 -15.71 7.22
CA LEU A 453 22.84 -16.94 7.72
C LEU A 453 21.98 -17.61 6.64
N VAL A 454 21.03 -16.89 6.03
CA VAL A 454 20.16 -17.47 5.00
C VAL A 454 20.95 -17.90 3.77
N TYR A 455 21.93 -17.12 3.32
CA TYR A 455 22.81 -17.51 2.21
C TYR A 455 23.58 -18.80 2.53
N PHE A 456 24.10 -18.92 3.76
CA PHE A 456 24.76 -20.14 4.20
C PHE A 456 23.79 -21.33 4.20
N LEU A 457 22.60 -21.20 4.78
CA LEU A 457 21.62 -22.30 4.85
C LEU A 457 21.08 -22.71 3.47
N ARG A 458 20.80 -21.74 2.58
CA ARG A 458 20.23 -22.00 1.25
C ARG A 458 21.24 -22.40 0.19
N LYS A 459 22.51 -22.00 0.32
CA LYS A 459 23.54 -22.27 -0.70
C LYS A 459 24.80 -22.90 -0.12
N GLY A 460 25.32 -22.37 0.97
CA GLY A 460 26.56 -22.83 1.61
C GLY A 460 26.51 -24.28 2.06
N ALA A 461 25.62 -24.58 3.01
CA ALA A 461 25.42 -25.91 3.58
C ALA A 461 25.11 -26.96 2.50
N PRO A 462 24.15 -26.75 1.57
CA PRO A 462 23.91 -27.69 0.48
C PRO A 462 25.12 -27.92 -0.43
N SER A 463 25.84 -26.86 -0.82
CA SER A 463 27.03 -26.97 -1.68
C SER A 463 28.17 -27.77 -1.02
N ARG A 464 28.18 -27.83 0.31
CA ARG A 464 29.10 -28.62 1.13
C ARG A 464 28.51 -29.93 1.64
N ARG A 465 27.26 -30.26 1.27
CA ARG A 465 26.52 -31.45 1.73
C ARG A 465 26.39 -31.54 3.26
N MET A 466 26.20 -30.40 3.92
CA MET A 466 26.01 -30.30 5.37
C MET A 466 24.54 -30.55 5.71
N ARG A 467 24.17 -31.83 5.73
CA ARG A 467 22.76 -32.28 5.83
C ARG A 467 22.00 -31.72 7.03
N ASP A 468 22.67 -31.62 8.17
CA ASP A 468 22.05 -31.10 9.40
C ASP A 468 21.67 -29.62 9.28
N TYR A 469 22.39 -28.86 8.44
CA TYR A 469 22.16 -27.42 8.28
C TYR A 469 21.24 -27.10 7.10
N GLU A 470 21.35 -27.83 5.99
CA GLU A 470 20.56 -27.56 4.78
C GLU A 470 19.05 -27.75 4.99
N GLN A 471 18.64 -28.58 5.97
CA GLN A 471 17.25 -28.87 6.29
C GLN A 471 16.59 -27.83 7.21
N ILE A 472 17.38 -26.97 7.87
CA ILE A 472 16.88 -26.00 8.87
C ILE A 472 15.76 -25.12 8.32
N PRO A 473 15.85 -24.51 7.11
CA PRO A 473 14.75 -23.70 6.58
C PRO A 473 13.45 -24.47 6.40
N ASP A 474 13.53 -25.73 5.95
CA ASP A 474 12.34 -26.56 5.69
C ASP A 474 11.75 -27.10 6.99
N ALA A 475 12.60 -27.47 7.95
CA ALA A 475 12.18 -27.85 9.30
C ALA A 475 11.49 -26.67 10.01
N TYR A 476 12.00 -25.45 9.85
CA TYR A 476 11.37 -24.23 10.36
C TYR A 476 9.97 -24.03 9.76
N LEU A 477 9.84 -24.05 8.43
CA LEU A 477 8.54 -23.91 7.75
C LEU A 477 7.57 -25.02 8.16
N LYS A 478 8.04 -26.26 8.25
CA LYS A 478 7.23 -27.39 8.72
C LYS A 478 6.71 -27.14 10.13
N HIS A 479 7.54 -26.65 11.04
CA HIS A 479 7.12 -26.39 12.41
C HIS A 479 6.12 -25.22 12.54
N LEU A 480 6.22 -24.21 11.68
CA LEU A 480 5.18 -23.18 11.56
C LEU A 480 3.87 -23.79 11.08
N ALA A 481 3.91 -24.62 10.03
CA ALA A 481 2.73 -25.32 9.51
C ALA A 481 2.10 -26.28 10.54
N ASP A 482 2.90 -26.84 11.44
CA ASP A 482 2.45 -27.66 12.56
C ASP A 482 1.89 -26.81 13.75
N GLY A 483 1.76 -25.48 13.57
CA GLY A 483 1.11 -24.57 14.51
C GLY A 483 2.02 -23.95 15.58
N LYS A 484 3.35 -24.08 15.46
CA LYS A 484 4.28 -23.39 16.37
C LYS A 484 4.39 -21.90 16.01
N ASP A 485 4.55 -21.06 17.03
CA ASP A 485 4.97 -19.68 16.79
C ASP A 485 6.42 -19.60 16.25
N ALA A 486 6.80 -18.42 15.74
CA ALA A 486 8.10 -18.16 15.15
C ALA A 486 9.30 -18.55 16.04
N ALA A 487 9.23 -18.30 17.35
CA ALA A 487 10.32 -18.57 18.28
C ALA A 487 10.45 -20.07 18.55
N ALA A 488 9.32 -20.74 18.80
CA ALA A 488 9.25 -22.18 19.02
C ALA A 488 9.62 -22.97 17.75
N ALA A 489 9.21 -22.50 16.56
CA ALA A 489 9.61 -23.08 15.28
C ALA A 489 11.11 -22.94 15.04
N THR A 490 11.70 -21.77 15.37
CA THR A 490 13.16 -21.56 15.29
C THR A 490 13.90 -22.49 16.25
N ALA A 491 13.48 -22.57 17.51
CA ALA A 491 14.11 -23.45 18.49
C ALA A 491 14.06 -24.92 18.07
N ALA A 492 12.94 -25.36 17.50
CA ALA A 492 12.77 -26.72 17.02
C ALA A 492 13.61 -27.03 15.76
N ALA A 493 13.68 -26.09 14.81
CA ALA A 493 14.49 -26.26 13.60
C ALA A 493 16.01 -26.34 13.89
N PHE A 494 16.47 -25.70 14.98
CA PHE A 494 17.85 -25.75 15.45
C PHE A 494 18.08 -26.78 16.57
N ALA A 495 17.09 -27.63 16.88
CA ALA A 495 17.23 -28.62 17.94
C ALA A 495 18.36 -29.61 17.61
N GLY A 496 19.28 -29.81 18.57
CA GLY A 496 20.44 -30.69 18.39
C GLY A 496 21.62 -30.06 17.65
N ILE A 497 21.52 -28.82 17.17
CA ILE A 497 22.65 -28.10 16.56
C ILE A 497 23.55 -27.53 17.67
N ASP A 498 24.81 -27.97 17.69
CA ASP A 498 25.85 -27.31 18.49
C ASP A 498 26.13 -25.93 17.91
N MET A 499 25.75 -24.89 18.67
CA MET A 499 25.82 -23.50 18.21
C MET A 499 27.26 -23.01 18.07
N GLU A 500 28.19 -23.43 18.93
CA GLU A 500 29.59 -23.03 18.80
C GLU A 500 30.19 -23.64 17.53
N ARG A 501 29.90 -24.92 17.28
CA ARG A 501 30.31 -25.58 16.05
C ARG A 501 29.68 -24.92 14.81
N PHE A 502 28.38 -24.62 14.87
CA PHE A 502 27.67 -23.95 13.79
C PHE A 502 28.30 -22.59 13.44
N GLN A 503 28.65 -21.77 14.44
CA GLN A 503 29.32 -20.49 14.23
C GLN A 503 30.70 -20.66 13.60
N GLN A 504 31.46 -21.69 14.00
CA GLN A 504 32.76 -22.01 13.41
C GLN A 504 32.63 -22.42 11.95
N ASP A 505 31.70 -23.33 11.64
CA ASP A 505 31.48 -23.83 10.29
C ASP A 505 30.92 -22.74 9.36
N PHE A 506 30.04 -21.87 9.87
CA PHE A 506 29.59 -20.66 9.20
C PHE A 506 30.77 -19.74 8.85
N ALA A 507 31.63 -19.45 9.81
CA ALA A 507 32.78 -18.58 9.60
C ALA A 507 33.79 -19.21 8.63
N GLU A 508 34.04 -20.51 8.73
CA GLU A 508 34.89 -21.24 7.79
C GLU A 508 34.35 -21.15 6.36
N PHE A 509 33.04 -21.34 6.19
CA PHE A 509 32.37 -21.22 4.90
C PHE A 509 32.65 -19.86 4.23
N TRP A 510 32.40 -18.76 4.95
CA TRP A 510 32.60 -17.41 4.41
C TRP A 510 34.07 -17.11 4.08
N ARG A 511 35.02 -17.65 4.86
CA ARG A 511 36.46 -17.47 4.60
C ARG A 511 36.95 -18.25 3.39
N ARG A 512 36.54 -19.52 3.23
CA ARG A 512 37.25 -20.46 2.34
C ARG A 512 36.38 -21.19 1.32
N HIS A 513 35.06 -21.26 1.51
CA HIS A 513 34.22 -22.21 0.75
C HIS A 513 33.08 -21.57 -0.05
N ARG A 514 33.13 -20.26 -0.31
CA ARG A 514 32.10 -19.54 -1.08
C ARG A 514 32.05 -19.92 -2.57
N GLY A 515 33.14 -20.44 -3.13
CA GLY A 515 33.26 -20.75 -4.56
C GLY A 515 32.16 -21.67 -5.08
N ALA A 516 31.90 -22.79 -4.39
CA ALA A 516 30.85 -23.74 -4.77
C ALA A 516 29.44 -23.14 -4.56
N ALA A 517 29.22 -22.42 -3.46
CA ALA A 517 27.92 -21.80 -3.16
C ALA A 517 27.52 -20.71 -4.17
N ARG A 518 28.47 -20.01 -4.78
CA ARG A 518 28.18 -19.04 -5.86
C ARG A 518 27.53 -19.69 -7.08
N GLN A 519 27.89 -20.94 -7.38
CA GLN A 519 27.35 -21.72 -8.50
C GLN A 519 26.16 -22.59 -8.13
N TYR A 520 25.94 -22.83 -6.84
CA TYR A 520 24.81 -23.61 -6.35
C TYR A 520 23.48 -22.90 -6.66
N ASP A 521 22.51 -23.69 -7.13
CA ASP A 521 21.18 -23.22 -7.50
C ASP A 521 20.17 -23.72 -6.46
N PRO A 522 19.70 -22.86 -5.53
CA PRO A 522 18.80 -23.27 -4.45
C PRO A 522 17.39 -23.61 -4.94
N LEU A 523 17.12 -23.41 -6.23
CA LEU A 523 15.84 -23.75 -6.87
C LEU A 523 15.89 -25.13 -7.56
N ARG A 524 17.07 -25.75 -7.70
CA ARG A 524 17.19 -27.08 -8.33
C ARG A 524 17.03 -28.20 -7.30
N GLY A 525 16.09 -29.12 -7.58
CA GLY A 525 15.98 -30.39 -6.85
C GLY A 525 15.03 -30.38 -5.65
N ARG A 526 13.97 -29.55 -5.71
CA ARG A 526 12.83 -29.60 -4.80
C ARG A 526 11.55 -29.84 -5.57
#